data_AF-A0A8H5T179-F1
#
_entry.id   AF-A0A8H5T179-F1
#
_cell.length_a   1.000
_cell.length_b   1.000
_cell.length_c   1.000
_cell.angle_alpha   90.00
_cell.angle_beta   90.00
_cell.angle_gamma   90.00
#
_symmetry.space_group_name_H-M   'P 1'
#
loop_
_entity.id
_entity.type
_entity.pdbx_description
1 polymer ?
#
loop_
_entity_poly.entity_id
_entity_poly.type
_entity_poly.pdbx_seq_one_letter_code
_entity_poly.pdbx_strand_id
1 'polypeptide(L)'
;MFAPSPGYNQHITTVIQPPIIGADDYLVISALVFQIIYSAFVTAGTKYGLGRRFADIGNPDAYFRVVEPEIYSQMAGLMVIGLGKCAVESVYMGVSGGNGFITLFSGIVVVVQCDPVQRTWDRRVPGTCWIDFSKVGLTVGSWFVVADFCFAILPWFVTWELNMKRKEKITVACGLSLGIFAGICGIVRTVALNGLNASEYIYDTVGMLTWSATESTVTIMCSSIPVLRPLYVRFRYGSQGDSSGAASSYKLPMYGNHSGRRYGNG
;
A
#
# COMPACT_ATOMS: atom_id res chain seq x y z
N MET A 1 16.18 -39.41 -33.50
CA MET A 1 16.93 -39.64 -32.25
C MET A 1 17.51 -38.30 -31.81
N PHE A 2 16.73 -37.53 -31.05
CA PHE A 2 17.19 -36.30 -30.39
C PHE A 2 16.53 -36.33 -29.02
N ALA A 3 17.31 -36.69 -27.99
CA ALA A 3 16.88 -36.57 -26.60
C ALA A 3 17.05 -35.10 -26.19
N PRO A 4 16.03 -34.43 -25.63
CA PRO A 4 16.24 -33.11 -25.04
C PRO A 4 17.01 -33.27 -23.72
N SER A 5 18.00 -32.41 -23.55
CA SER A 5 18.93 -32.35 -22.43
C SER A 5 18.23 -32.12 -21.07
N PRO A 6 18.77 -32.67 -19.96
CA PRO A 6 18.18 -32.62 -18.61
C PRO A 6 18.05 -31.21 -17.98
N GLY A 7 18.57 -30.15 -18.60
CA GLY A 7 18.56 -28.78 -18.06
C GLY A 7 17.23 -28.01 -18.17
N TYR A 8 16.28 -28.45 -19.01
CA TYR A 8 15.04 -27.72 -19.23
C TYR A 8 14.02 -27.87 -18.07
N ASN A 9 14.05 -29.02 -17.40
CA ASN A 9 13.09 -29.33 -16.34
C ASN A 9 13.38 -28.62 -15.01
N GLN A 10 14.62 -28.17 -14.77
CA GLN A 10 14.94 -27.38 -13.57
C GLN A 10 14.42 -25.95 -13.65
N HIS A 11 14.39 -25.36 -14.85
CA HIS A 11 13.94 -23.98 -15.06
C HIS A 11 12.42 -23.79 -14.87
N ILE A 12 11.62 -24.84 -15.09
CA ILE A 12 10.15 -24.75 -14.95
C ILE A 12 9.72 -24.87 -13.48
N THR A 13 10.43 -25.67 -12.68
CA THR A 13 10.18 -25.77 -11.23
C THR A 13 10.49 -24.49 -10.46
N THR A 14 11.38 -23.63 -10.96
CA THR A 14 11.70 -22.34 -10.31
C THR A 14 10.59 -21.28 -10.49
N VAL A 15 9.67 -21.47 -11.45
CA VAL A 15 8.57 -20.52 -11.73
C VAL A 15 7.36 -20.76 -10.82
N ILE A 16 7.26 -21.94 -10.18
CA ILE A 16 6.04 -22.37 -9.47
C ILE A 16 6.12 -22.16 -7.94
N GLN A 17 7.28 -21.77 -7.42
CA GLN A 17 7.40 -21.35 -6.02
C GLN A 17 8.17 -20.03 -5.95
N PRO A 18 7.48 -18.86 -6.04
CA PRO A 18 8.11 -17.65 -5.55
C PRO A 18 8.55 -17.89 -4.09
N PRO A 19 9.67 -17.30 -3.64
CA PRO A 19 10.06 -17.38 -2.25
C PRO A 19 8.87 -17.04 -1.35
N ILE A 20 8.74 -17.74 -0.22
CA ILE A 20 7.61 -17.62 0.72
C ILE A 20 7.45 -16.17 1.23
N ILE A 21 8.48 -15.34 1.05
CA ILE A 21 8.52 -13.92 1.35
C ILE A 21 9.02 -13.19 0.09
N GLY A 22 8.15 -12.42 -0.55
CA GLY A 22 8.50 -11.50 -1.63
C GLY A 22 9.07 -10.19 -1.09
N ALA A 23 9.75 -9.41 -1.94
CA ALA A 23 10.16 -8.04 -1.60
C ALA A 23 8.95 -7.17 -1.16
N ASP A 24 7.76 -7.47 -1.70
CA ASP A 24 6.49 -6.82 -1.39
C ASP A 24 6.04 -7.03 0.05
N ASP A 25 6.30 -8.20 0.62
CA ASP A 25 5.95 -8.51 2.01
C ASP A 25 6.77 -7.64 2.98
N TYR A 26 8.04 -7.38 2.66
CA TYR A 26 8.88 -6.45 3.44
C TYR A 26 8.36 -5.01 3.38
N LEU A 27 7.83 -4.57 2.23
CA LEU A 27 7.21 -3.25 2.09
C LEU A 27 5.97 -3.13 2.98
N VAL A 28 5.09 -4.12 2.99
CA VAL A 28 3.89 -4.13 3.85
C VAL A 28 4.25 -4.20 5.33
N ILE A 29 5.22 -5.04 5.73
CA ILE A 29 5.69 -5.11 7.11
C ILE A 29 6.31 -3.77 7.54
N SER A 30 7.10 -3.15 6.68
CA SER A 30 7.67 -1.82 6.98
C SER A 30 6.58 -0.77 7.14
N ALA A 31 5.56 -0.76 6.28
CA ALA A 31 4.41 0.13 6.39
C ALA A 31 3.65 -0.08 7.71
N LEU A 32 3.49 -1.33 8.17
CA LEU A 32 2.88 -1.64 9.46
C LEU A 32 3.70 -1.09 10.64
N VAL A 33 5.03 -1.21 10.60
CA VAL A 33 5.91 -0.64 11.63
C VAL A 33 5.76 0.88 11.68
N PHE A 34 5.78 1.55 10.52
CA PHE A 34 5.56 2.99 10.45
C PHE A 34 4.15 3.39 10.89
N GLN A 35 3.13 2.56 10.68
CA GLN A 35 1.78 2.83 11.16
C GLN A 35 1.70 2.77 12.70
N ILE A 36 2.42 1.83 13.32
CA ILE A 36 2.53 1.78 14.78
C ILE A 36 3.22 3.04 15.29
N ILE A 37 4.32 3.45 14.66
CA ILE A 37 5.05 4.68 15.01
C ILE A 37 4.13 5.91 14.86
N TYR A 38 3.40 6.02 13.75
CA TYR A 38 2.40 7.07 13.52
C TYR A 38 1.39 7.13 14.67
N SER A 39 0.77 5.99 15.02
CA SER A 39 -0.20 5.94 16.11
C SER A 39 0.39 6.32 17.47
N ALA A 40 1.66 5.97 17.73
CA ALA A 40 2.34 6.31 18.97
C ALA A 40 2.56 7.82 19.10
N PHE A 41 2.99 8.49 18.02
CA PHE A 41 3.16 9.94 18.00
C PHE A 41 1.84 10.69 18.12
N VAL A 42 0.79 10.26 17.41
CA VAL A 42 -0.56 10.85 17.56
C VAL A 42 -1.05 10.70 19.01
N THR A 43 -0.85 9.53 19.62
CA THR A 43 -1.23 9.26 21.03
C THR A 43 -0.39 10.08 22.01
N ALA A 44 0.88 10.39 21.70
CA ALA A 44 1.67 11.32 22.49
C ALA A 44 1.11 12.74 22.38
N GLY A 45 0.74 13.18 21.17
CA GLY A 45 0.13 14.49 20.94
C GLY A 45 -1.18 14.70 21.70
N THR A 46 -2.04 13.68 21.80
CA THR A 46 -3.30 13.79 22.57
C THR A 46 -3.06 14.04 24.06
N LYS A 47 -1.99 13.50 24.65
CA LYS A 47 -1.62 13.77 26.06
C LYS A 47 -1.26 15.24 26.29
N TYR A 48 -0.73 15.91 25.27
CA TYR A 48 -0.35 17.32 25.35
C TYR A 48 -1.48 18.28 24.97
N GLY A 49 -2.66 17.78 24.56
CA GLY A 49 -3.83 18.58 24.23
C GLY A 49 -4.11 18.76 22.74
N LEU A 50 -3.65 17.84 21.89
CA LEU A 50 -4.06 17.77 20.48
C LEU A 50 -5.60 17.78 20.37
N GLY A 51 -6.15 18.67 19.53
CA GLY A 51 -7.59 18.86 19.37
C GLY A 51 -8.24 19.89 20.31
N ARG A 52 -7.49 20.58 21.15
CA ARG A 52 -8.00 21.77 21.88
C ARG A 52 -7.88 23.02 21.02
N ARG A 53 -8.78 23.97 21.24
CA ARG A 53 -8.72 25.28 20.58
C ARG A 53 -7.59 26.11 21.16
N PHE A 54 -7.05 27.02 20.37
CA PHE A 54 -5.95 27.89 20.78
C PHE A 54 -6.31 28.71 22.03
N ALA A 55 -7.57 29.18 22.10
CA ALA A 55 -8.11 29.92 23.25
C ALA A 55 -8.03 29.16 24.59
N ASP A 56 -8.10 27.83 24.57
CA ASP A 56 -8.07 27.01 25.78
C ASP A 56 -6.64 26.68 26.25
N ILE A 57 -5.66 26.75 25.35
CA ILE A 57 -4.27 26.39 25.63
C ILE A 57 -3.54 27.56 26.27
N GLY A 58 -3.77 28.80 25.77
CA GLY A 58 -3.32 30.08 26.34
C GLY A 58 -1.80 30.31 26.43
N ASN A 59 -1.02 29.25 26.65
CA ASN A 59 0.42 29.24 26.81
C ASN A 59 1.07 28.82 25.49
N PRO A 60 1.87 29.70 24.86
CA PRO A 60 2.46 29.40 23.58
C PRO A 60 3.55 28.32 23.68
N ASP A 61 4.12 28.04 24.85
CA ASP A 61 5.09 26.93 25.04
C ASP A 61 4.42 25.55 25.05
N ALA A 62 3.19 25.47 25.57
CA ALA A 62 2.41 24.23 25.54
C ALA A 62 1.97 23.89 24.10
N TYR A 63 1.70 24.91 23.29
CA TYR A 63 1.37 24.76 21.86
C TYR A 63 2.50 24.07 21.08
N PHE A 64 3.75 24.50 21.26
CA PHE A 64 4.89 23.91 20.53
C PHE A 64 5.17 22.45 20.89
N ARG A 65 4.95 22.08 22.17
CA ARG A 65 5.06 20.68 22.62
C ARG A 65 4.02 19.74 22.00
N VAL A 66 2.90 20.28 21.50
CA VAL A 66 1.88 19.52 20.77
C VAL A 66 2.25 19.41 19.29
N VAL A 67 2.74 20.50 18.68
CA VAL A 67 3.03 20.57 17.24
C VAL A 67 4.25 19.71 16.84
N GLU A 68 5.27 19.62 17.70
CA GLU A 68 6.45 18.80 17.42
C GLU A 68 6.12 17.31 17.15
N PRO A 69 5.47 16.56 18.07
CA PRO A 69 5.11 15.16 17.81
C PRO A 69 4.06 15.01 16.69
N GLU A 70 3.26 16.05 16.45
CA GLU A 70 2.25 16.09 15.40
C GLU A 70 2.90 16.11 14.00
N ILE A 71 3.89 16.97 13.77
CA ILE A 71 4.67 17.02 12.52
C ILE A 71 5.39 15.69 12.28
N TYR A 72 6.01 15.10 13.31
CA TYR A 72 6.64 13.78 13.19
C TYR A 72 5.62 12.68 12.82
N SER A 73 4.40 12.75 13.34
CA SER A 73 3.33 11.83 12.95
C SER A 73 2.97 12.01 11.48
N GLN A 74 2.84 13.23 10.97
CA GLN A 74 2.52 13.45 9.55
C GLN A 74 3.59 12.86 8.62
N MET A 75 4.88 12.94 9.00
CA MET A 75 5.97 12.33 8.23
C MET A 75 5.87 10.81 8.22
N ALA A 76 5.60 10.20 9.37
CA ALA A 76 5.36 8.76 9.47
C ALA A 76 4.14 8.35 8.62
N GLY A 77 3.05 9.11 8.69
CA GLY A 77 1.83 8.84 7.91
C GLY A 77 2.06 8.90 6.39
N LEU A 78 2.83 9.88 5.90
CA LEU A 78 3.23 9.96 4.49
C LEU A 78 4.06 8.74 4.06
N MET A 79 4.98 8.29 4.91
CA MET A 79 5.78 7.08 4.65
C MET A 79 4.90 5.82 4.57
N VAL A 80 3.92 5.68 5.47
CA VAL A 80 2.98 4.54 5.43
C VAL A 80 2.20 4.52 4.12
N ILE A 81 1.61 5.65 3.73
CA ILE A 81 0.81 5.76 2.51
C ILE A 81 1.67 5.46 1.27
N GLY A 82 2.89 6.01 1.24
CA GLY A 82 3.85 5.75 0.17
C GLY A 82 4.26 4.30 0.05
N LEU A 83 4.70 3.68 1.14
CA LEU A 83 5.12 2.27 1.18
C LEU A 83 3.96 1.32 0.85
N GLY A 84 2.76 1.62 1.37
CA GLY A 84 1.55 0.87 1.04
C GLY A 84 1.21 0.93 -0.44
N LYS A 85 1.30 2.10 -1.07
CA LYS A 85 1.10 2.25 -2.52
C LYS A 85 2.20 1.61 -3.35
N CYS A 86 3.45 1.64 -2.88
CA CYS A 86 4.56 0.94 -3.53
C CYS A 86 4.37 -0.58 -3.54
N ALA A 87 3.83 -1.13 -2.44
CA ALA A 87 3.49 -2.55 -2.34
C ALA A 87 2.31 -2.94 -3.25
N VAL A 88 1.33 -2.04 -3.42
CA VAL A 88 0.26 -2.25 -4.41
C VAL A 88 0.84 -2.21 -5.83
N GLU A 89 1.63 -1.18 -6.15
CA GLU A 89 2.25 -0.99 -7.48
C GLU A 89 3.11 -2.19 -7.89
N SER A 90 3.92 -2.71 -6.97
CA SER A 90 4.78 -3.86 -7.23
C SER A 90 3.98 -5.15 -7.48
N VAL A 91 2.89 -5.37 -6.73
CA VAL A 91 2.04 -6.55 -6.90
C VAL A 91 1.26 -6.50 -8.21
N TYR A 92 0.81 -5.32 -8.66
CA TYR A 92 0.01 -5.19 -9.88
C TYR A 92 0.84 -4.99 -11.16
N MET A 93 1.95 -4.23 -11.10
CA MET A 93 2.73 -3.83 -12.28
C MET A 93 4.17 -4.37 -12.31
N GLY A 94 4.64 -5.03 -11.25
CA GLY A 94 5.98 -5.64 -11.20
C GLY A 94 7.15 -4.64 -11.17
N VAL A 95 6.85 -3.33 -11.13
CA VAL A 95 7.82 -2.24 -11.00
C VAL A 95 7.34 -1.33 -9.87
N SER A 96 8.22 -1.01 -8.93
CA SER A 96 7.94 -0.13 -7.79
C SER A 96 8.93 1.02 -7.83
N GLY A 97 8.49 2.21 -8.22
CA GLY A 97 9.41 3.35 -8.28
C GLY A 97 8.75 4.70 -8.20
N GLY A 98 7.61 4.89 -8.88
CA GLY A 98 6.99 6.22 -9.00
C GLY A 98 6.53 6.77 -7.67
N ASN A 99 5.67 6.03 -6.97
CA ASN A 99 5.11 6.49 -5.69
C ASN A 99 6.17 6.56 -4.58
N GLY A 100 7.13 5.63 -4.56
CA GLY A 100 8.19 5.59 -3.56
C GLY A 100 9.13 6.79 -3.66
N PHE A 101 9.52 7.15 -4.89
CA PHE A 101 10.33 8.33 -5.13
C PHE A 101 9.60 9.61 -4.68
N ILE A 102 8.31 9.73 -5.00
CA ILE A 102 7.50 10.90 -4.62
C ILE A 102 7.38 11.01 -3.10
N THR A 103 7.14 9.91 -2.40
CA THR A 103 7.05 9.90 -0.93
C THR A 103 8.38 10.30 -0.29
N LEU A 104 9.49 9.70 -0.72
CA LEU A 104 10.82 10.00 -0.17
C LEU A 104 11.19 11.47 -0.42
N PHE A 105 11.00 11.95 -1.64
CA PHE A 105 11.27 13.34 -2.00
C PHE A 105 10.42 14.31 -1.19
N SER A 106 9.11 14.04 -1.07
CA SER A 106 8.19 14.89 -0.30
C SER A 106 8.54 14.93 1.19
N GLY A 107 8.94 13.79 1.77
CA GLY A 107 9.39 13.73 3.16
C GLY A 107 10.64 14.58 3.41
N ILE A 108 11.62 14.53 2.51
CA ILE A 108 12.82 15.38 2.59
C ILE A 108 12.43 16.85 2.50
N VAL A 109 11.59 17.22 1.51
CA VAL A 109 11.17 18.61 1.29
C VAL A 109 10.48 19.19 2.52
N VAL A 110 9.61 18.44 3.20
CA VAL A 110 8.93 18.95 4.41
C VAL A 110 9.90 19.17 5.57
N VAL A 111 10.94 18.37 5.69
CA VAL A 111 11.96 18.57 6.73
C VAL A 111 12.82 19.81 6.43
N VAL A 112 13.18 20.04 5.17
CA VAL A 112 14.07 21.14 4.75
C VAL A 112 13.33 22.41 4.28
N GLN A 113 12.01 22.49 4.45
CA GLN A 113 11.20 23.59 3.91
C GLN A 113 11.49 24.97 4.55
N CYS A 114 12.12 24.99 5.73
CA CYS A 114 12.47 26.20 6.47
C CYS A 114 13.94 26.21 6.86
N ASP A 115 14.55 27.40 6.79
CA ASP A 115 15.87 27.68 7.32
C ASP A 115 15.75 28.69 8.48
N PRO A 116 16.06 28.33 9.73
CA PRO A 116 16.49 27.01 10.21
C PRO A 116 15.31 26.02 10.37
N VAL A 117 15.59 24.70 10.33
CA VAL A 117 14.58 23.61 10.35
C VAL A 117 13.66 23.69 11.57
N GLN A 118 14.16 24.20 12.69
CA GLN A 118 13.42 24.43 13.94
C GLN A 118 12.20 25.33 13.74
N ARG A 119 12.22 26.21 12.73
CA ARG A 119 11.11 27.10 12.41
C ARG A 119 9.87 26.38 11.88
N THR A 120 10.01 25.12 11.47
CA THR A 120 8.90 24.26 11.02
C THR A 120 7.93 23.96 12.15
N TRP A 121 8.42 23.70 13.36
CA TRP A 121 7.58 23.50 14.54
C TRP A 121 7.51 24.73 15.45
N ASP A 122 8.61 25.49 15.61
CA ASP A 122 8.64 26.71 16.43
C ASP A 122 8.71 27.99 15.58
N ARG A 123 7.55 28.62 15.38
CA ARG A 123 7.43 29.85 14.58
C ARG A 123 8.12 31.08 15.21
N ARG A 124 8.58 31.00 16.47
CA ARG A 124 9.29 32.10 17.15
C ARG A 124 10.73 32.27 16.66
N VAL A 125 11.36 31.18 16.21
CA VAL A 125 12.76 31.21 15.74
C VAL A 125 12.83 32.02 14.45
N PRO A 126 13.61 33.12 14.38
CA PRO A 126 13.71 33.93 13.17
C PRO A 126 14.29 33.10 12.02
N GLY A 127 13.68 33.22 10.84
CA GLY A 127 14.07 32.46 9.66
C GLY A 127 13.09 32.64 8.50
N THR A 128 13.39 32.00 7.37
CA THR A 128 12.55 32.05 6.17
C THR A 128 12.14 30.64 5.77
N CYS A 129 10.89 30.47 5.38
CA CYS A 129 10.40 29.23 4.79
C CYS A 129 10.18 29.48 3.32
N TRP A 130 10.81 28.67 2.48
CA TRP A 130 10.91 28.92 1.05
C TRP A 130 9.73 28.28 0.32
N ILE A 131 9.02 27.37 1.01
CA ILE A 131 7.97 26.53 0.49
C ILE A 131 6.77 26.55 1.45
N ASP A 132 5.57 26.73 0.89
CA ASP A 132 4.31 26.63 1.63
C ASP A 132 3.92 25.17 1.82
N PHE A 133 3.89 24.71 3.08
CA PHE A 133 3.51 23.34 3.44
C PHE A 133 2.14 22.94 2.85
N SER A 134 1.14 23.81 2.90
CA SER A 134 -0.20 23.52 2.38
C SER A 134 -0.21 23.28 0.87
N LYS A 135 0.60 24.01 0.10
CA LYS A 135 0.69 23.83 -1.36
C LYS A 135 1.35 22.50 -1.71
N VAL A 136 2.45 22.16 -1.03
CA VAL A 136 3.13 20.87 -1.23
C VAL A 136 2.21 19.72 -0.84
N GLY A 137 1.61 19.78 0.35
CA GLY A 137 0.68 18.75 0.81
C GLY A 137 -0.52 18.58 -0.11
N LEU A 138 -1.04 19.66 -0.72
CA LEU A 138 -2.11 19.60 -1.72
C LEU A 138 -1.66 18.86 -3.00
N THR A 139 -0.48 19.17 -3.51
CA THR A 139 0.05 18.51 -4.73
C THR A 139 0.33 17.01 -4.51
N VAL A 140 0.97 16.68 -3.40
CA VAL A 140 1.32 15.30 -3.03
C VAL A 140 0.05 14.50 -2.67
N GLY A 141 -0.86 15.10 -1.91
CA GLY A 141 -2.16 14.50 -1.58
C GLY A 141 -2.98 14.20 -2.83
N SER A 142 -3.06 15.17 -3.77
CA SER A 142 -3.74 14.97 -5.05
C SER A 142 -3.13 13.83 -5.86
N TRP A 143 -1.79 13.74 -5.91
CA TRP A 143 -1.11 12.63 -6.59
C TRP A 143 -1.49 11.27 -6.00
N PHE A 144 -1.48 11.15 -4.67
CA PHE A 144 -1.86 9.91 -4.01
C PHE A 144 -3.32 9.51 -4.24
N VAL A 145 -4.23 10.49 -4.30
CA VAL A 145 -5.63 10.25 -4.65
C VAL A 145 -5.75 9.72 -6.07
N VAL A 146 -5.04 10.32 -7.04
CA VAL A 146 -5.02 9.81 -8.42
C VAL A 146 -4.49 8.38 -8.45
N ALA A 147 -3.42 8.08 -7.71
CA ALA A 147 -2.87 6.73 -7.62
C ALA A 147 -3.91 5.71 -7.09
N ASP A 148 -4.73 6.06 -6.09
CA ASP A 148 -5.79 5.16 -5.59
C ASP A 148 -6.84 4.84 -6.65
N PHE A 149 -7.28 5.85 -7.41
CA PHE A 149 -8.22 5.63 -8.51
C PHE A 149 -7.59 4.82 -9.65
N CYS A 150 -6.32 5.05 -9.97
CA CYS A 150 -5.59 4.22 -10.94
C CYS A 150 -5.56 2.76 -10.50
N PHE A 151 -5.20 2.48 -9.24
CA PHE A 151 -5.20 1.13 -8.70
C PHE A 151 -6.60 0.50 -8.64
N ALA A 152 -7.64 1.30 -8.41
CA ALA A 152 -9.02 0.86 -8.50
C ALA A 152 -9.47 0.60 -9.96
N ILE A 153 -8.79 1.11 -10.98
CA ILE A 153 -9.17 0.86 -12.38
C ILE A 153 -8.37 -0.32 -12.96
N LEU A 154 -7.14 -0.53 -12.50
CA LEU A 154 -6.26 -1.59 -13.00
C LEU A 154 -6.91 -2.98 -13.08
N PRO A 155 -7.51 -3.53 -12.00
CA PRO A 155 -8.09 -4.87 -12.08
C PRO A 155 -9.42 -4.90 -12.84
N TRP A 156 -10.07 -3.76 -13.08
CA TRP A 156 -11.24 -3.68 -13.96
C TRP A 156 -10.86 -4.01 -15.40
N PHE A 157 -9.76 -3.44 -15.90
CA PHE A 157 -9.24 -3.76 -17.24
C PHE A 157 -8.84 -5.23 -17.35
N VAL A 158 -8.16 -5.79 -16.34
CA VAL A 158 -7.73 -7.20 -16.35
C VAL A 158 -8.91 -8.17 -16.28
N THR A 159 -9.99 -7.83 -15.57
CA THR A 159 -11.15 -8.71 -15.42
C THR A 159 -12.13 -8.67 -16.59
N TRP A 160 -12.11 -7.61 -17.41
CA TRP A 160 -13.01 -7.50 -18.56
C TRP A 160 -12.71 -8.55 -19.64
N GLU A 161 -11.43 -8.92 -19.82
CA GLU A 161 -11.02 -9.84 -20.87
C GLU A 161 -10.97 -11.31 -20.43
N LEU A 162 -11.07 -11.61 -19.12
CA LEU A 162 -10.84 -12.95 -18.59
C LEU A 162 -12.07 -13.54 -17.89
N ASN A 163 -12.53 -14.70 -18.38
CA ASN A 163 -13.65 -15.45 -17.83
C ASN A 163 -13.26 -16.16 -16.52
N MET A 164 -13.14 -15.38 -15.43
CA MET A 164 -12.64 -15.82 -14.13
C MET A 164 -13.69 -16.58 -13.30
N LYS A 165 -13.22 -17.42 -12.38
CA LYS A 165 -14.08 -18.16 -11.45
C LYS A 165 -14.74 -17.18 -10.46
N ARG A 166 -15.97 -17.47 -10.01
CA ARG A 166 -16.73 -16.61 -9.07
C ARG A 166 -15.91 -16.18 -7.84
N LYS A 167 -15.03 -17.04 -7.33
CA LYS A 167 -14.17 -16.74 -6.18
C LYS A 167 -13.15 -15.62 -6.45
N GLU A 168 -12.55 -15.63 -7.64
CA GLU A 168 -11.58 -14.60 -8.05
C GLU A 168 -12.27 -13.27 -8.29
N LYS A 169 -13.47 -13.31 -8.89
CA LYS A 169 -14.32 -12.14 -9.07
C LYS A 169 -14.66 -11.43 -7.76
N ILE A 170 -14.92 -12.18 -6.68
CA ILE A 170 -15.18 -11.61 -5.35
C ILE A 170 -13.93 -10.93 -4.78
N THR A 171 -12.76 -11.58 -4.84
CA THR A 171 -11.51 -10.99 -4.34
C THR A 171 -11.16 -9.69 -5.06
N VAL A 172 -11.32 -9.67 -6.39
CA VAL A 172 -11.12 -8.45 -7.18
C VAL A 172 -12.13 -7.37 -6.80
N ALA A 173 -13.41 -7.71 -6.67
CA ALA A 173 -14.44 -6.75 -6.26
C ALA A 173 -14.14 -6.13 -4.88
N CYS A 174 -13.67 -6.92 -3.92
CA CYS A 174 -13.27 -6.41 -2.61
C CYS A 174 -12.08 -5.44 -2.70
N GLY A 175 -11.04 -5.77 -3.49
CA GLY A 175 -9.89 -4.87 -3.68
C GLY A 175 -10.26 -3.57 -4.36
N LEU A 176 -11.13 -3.63 -5.37
CA LEU A 176 -11.70 -2.47 -6.04
C LEU A 176 -12.42 -1.52 -5.07
N SER A 177 -13.31 -2.07 -4.22
CA SER A 177 -14.04 -1.26 -3.24
C SER A 177 -13.12 -0.59 -2.23
N LEU A 178 -12.07 -1.28 -1.79
CA LEU A 178 -11.08 -0.72 -0.84
C LEU A 178 -10.20 0.36 -1.49
N GLY A 179 -9.82 0.20 -2.76
CA GLY A 179 -9.09 1.24 -3.50
C GLY A 179 -9.89 2.52 -3.68
N ILE A 180 -11.18 2.42 -4.03
CA ILE A 180 -12.08 3.58 -4.13
C ILE A 180 -12.26 4.23 -2.75
N PHE A 181 -12.43 3.43 -1.69
CA PHE A 181 -12.57 3.95 -0.35
C PHE A 181 -11.31 4.70 0.13
N ALA A 182 -10.11 4.15 -0.15
CA ALA A 182 -8.84 4.83 0.12
C ALA A 182 -8.75 6.19 -0.61
N GLY A 183 -9.12 6.22 -1.90
CA GLY A 183 -9.14 7.46 -2.67
C GLY A 183 -10.10 8.51 -2.11
N ILE A 184 -11.30 8.10 -1.65
CA ILE A 184 -12.25 9.01 -0.98
C ILE A 184 -11.64 9.55 0.33
N CYS A 185 -11.01 8.69 1.14
CA CYS A 185 -10.31 9.14 2.35
C CYS A 185 -9.22 10.17 2.02
N GLY A 186 -8.42 9.93 0.97
CA GLY A 186 -7.40 10.86 0.50
C GLY A 186 -7.97 12.21 0.03
N ILE A 187 -9.14 12.22 -0.64
CA ILE A 187 -9.83 13.47 -1.00
C ILE A 187 -10.22 14.23 0.26
N VAL A 188 -10.87 13.58 1.22
CA VAL A 188 -11.32 14.25 2.45
C VAL A 188 -10.13 14.77 3.26
N ARG A 189 -9.03 14.01 3.34
CA ARG A 189 -7.76 14.47 3.93
C ARG A 189 -7.23 15.72 3.23
N THR A 190 -7.22 15.72 1.90
CA THR A 190 -6.71 16.83 1.09
C THR A 190 -7.57 18.10 1.26
N VAL A 191 -8.90 17.94 1.36
CA VAL A 191 -9.82 19.04 1.68
C VAL A 191 -9.59 19.56 3.10
N ALA A 192 -9.40 18.66 4.09
CA ALA A 192 -9.09 19.03 5.46
C ALA A 192 -7.76 19.81 5.56
N LEU A 193 -6.74 19.42 4.78
CA LEU A 193 -5.47 20.14 4.69
C LEU A 193 -5.66 21.57 4.14
N ASN A 194 -6.52 21.75 3.13
CA ASN A 194 -6.79 23.07 2.57
C ASN A 194 -7.61 23.96 3.53
N GLY A 195 -8.40 23.35 4.41
CA GLY A 195 -9.21 24.03 5.43
C GLY A 195 -8.46 24.41 6.71
N LEU A 196 -7.15 24.14 6.82
CA LEU A 196 -6.35 24.42 8.01
C LEU A 196 -6.22 25.93 8.24
N ASN A 197 -6.83 26.43 9.32
CA ASN A 197 -6.66 27.81 9.74
C ASN A 197 -5.39 27.99 10.56
N ALA A 198 -4.59 29.02 10.25
CA ALA A 198 -3.37 29.33 10.99
C ALA A 198 -3.63 29.69 12.47
N SER A 199 -4.84 30.17 12.81
CA SER A 199 -5.23 30.51 14.17
C SER A 199 -5.63 29.32 15.04
N GLU A 200 -6.14 28.23 14.43
CA GLU A 200 -6.70 27.06 15.12
C GLU A 200 -6.13 25.74 14.56
N TYR A 201 -4.84 25.77 14.20
CA TYR A 201 -4.15 24.66 13.52
C TYR A 201 -4.28 23.32 14.26
N ILE A 202 -4.09 23.31 15.58
CA ILE A 202 -4.13 22.08 16.41
C ILE A 202 -5.54 21.45 16.40
N TYR A 203 -6.59 22.26 16.32
CA TYR A 203 -7.98 21.78 16.31
C TYR A 203 -8.35 21.22 14.93
N ASP A 204 -8.07 21.99 13.87
CA ASP A 204 -8.41 21.63 12.49
C ASP A 204 -7.60 20.41 11.99
N THR A 205 -6.38 20.25 12.47
CA THR A 205 -5.48 19.13 12.15
C THR A 205 -6.02 17.76 12.58
N VAL A 206 -6.86 17.68 13.63
CA VAL A 206 -7.40 16.39 14.11
C VAL A 206 -8.23 15.69 13.05
N GLY A 207 -9.03 16.45 12.30
CA GLY A 207 -9.81 15.91 11.19
C GLY A 207 -8.89 15.29 10.14
N MET A 208 -7.87 16.04 9.72
CA MET A 208 -6.87 15.58 8.77
C MET A 208 -6.12 14.32 9.24
N LEU A 209 -5.70 14.25 10.51
CA LEU A 209 -5.01 13.08 11.07
C LEU A 209 -5.91 11.84 11.09
N THR A 210 -7.20 12.03 11.41
CA THR A 210 -8.18 10.93 11.43
C THR A 210 -8.36 10.33 10.04
N TRP A 211 -8.53 11.18 9.01
CA TRP A 211 -8.64 10.73 7.63
C TRP A 211 -7.32 10.14 7.08
N SER A 212 -6.17 10.61 7.56
CA SER A 212 -4.86 10.03 7.24
C SER A 212 -4.72 8.61 7.82
N ALA A 213 -5.22 8.40 9.05
CA ALA A 213 -5.20 7.09 9.70
C ALA A 213 -6.12 6.08 8.98
N THR A 214 -7.29 6.52 8.51
CA THR A 214 -8.19 5.65 7.75
C THR A 214 -7.64 5.35 6.36
N GLU A 215 -7.08 6.32 5.66
CA GLU A 215 -6.43 6.11 4.35
C GLU A 215 -5.31 5.06 4.47
N SER A 216 -4.35 5.26 5.38
CA SER A 216 -3.22 4.34 5.59
C SER A 216 -3.64 2.92 5.92
N THR A 217 -4.61 2.74 6.83
CA THR A 217 -5.11 1.39 7.19
C THR A 217 -5.81 0.69 6.04
N VAL A 218 -6.58 1.43 5.23
CA VAL A 218 -7.25 0.88 4.04
C VAL A 218 -6.25 0.53 2.96
N THR A 219 -5.21 1.35 2.74
CA THR A 219 -4.13 1.04 1.78
C THR A 219 -3.42 -0.26 2.17
N ILE A 220 -3.10 -0.45 3.46
CA ILE A 220 -2.49 -1.70 3.96
C ILE A 220 -3.43 -2.89 3.73
N MET A 221 -4.72 -2.75 4.05
CA MET A 221 -5.72 -3.80 3.78
C MET A 221 -5.76 -4.15 2.30
N CYS A 222 -5.79 -3.15 1.41
CA CYS A 222 -5.80 -3.34 -0.04
C CYS A 222 -4.56 -4.11 -0.53
N SER A 223 -3.37 -3.74 -0.04
CA SER A 223 -2.11 -4.41 -0.40
C SER A 223 -2.04 -5.88 0.03
N SER A 224 -2.78 -6.27 1.08
CA SER A 224 -2.77 -7.63 1.63
C SER A 224 -3.71 -8.61 0.90
N ILE A 225 -4.70 -8.10 0.16
CA ILE A 225 -5.70 -8.90 -0.58
C ILE A 225 -5.07 -9.93 -1.54
N PRO A 226 -4.12 -9.56 -2.43
CA PRO A 226 -3.51 -10.51 -3.36
C PRO A 226 -2.76 -11.63 -2.64
N VAL A 227 -2.11 -11.34 -1.50
CA VAL A 227 -1.35 -12.30 -0.68
C VAL A 227 -2.26 -13.28 0.06
N LEU A 228 -3.46 -12.83 0.47
CA LEU A 228 -4.45 -13.67 1.15
C LEU A 228 -5.03 -14.78 0.25
N ARG A 229 -5.04 -14.61 -1.08
CA ARG A 229 -5.63 -15.57 -2.03
C ARG A 229 -4.98 -16.96 -1.98
N PRO A 230 -3.66 -17.14 -2.17
CA PRO A 230 -3.03 -18.46 -2.07
C PRO A 230 -3.10 -19.06 -0.66
N LEU A 231 -3.00 -18.23 0.37
CA LEU A 231 -3.12 -18.64 1.79
C LEU A 231 -4.50 -19.22 2.10
N TYR A 232 -5.57 -18.56 1.65
CA TYR A 232 -6.93 -19.03 1.83
C TYR A 232 -7.18 -20.36 1.11
N VAL A 233 -6.65 -20.54 -0.10
CA VAL A 233 -6.76 -21.80 -0.85
C VAL A 233 -6.04 -22.92 -0.08
N ARG A 234 -4.82 -22.69 0.41
CA ARG A 234 -4.05 -23.66 1.19
C ARG A 234 -4.73 -24.04 2.51
N PHE A 235 -5.33 -23.08 3.20
CA PHE A 235 -6.05 -23.32 4.46
C PHE A 235 -7.37 -24.08 4.23
N ARG A 236 -8.12 -23.72 3.18
CA ARG A 236 -9.46 -24.30 2.93
C ARG A 236 -9.41 -25.67 2.27
N TYR A 237 -8.47 -25.91 1.38
CA TYR A 237 -8.30 -27.20 0.70
C TYR A 237 -7.31 -28.13 1.43
N GLY A 238 -6.68 -27.65 2.51
CA GLY A 238 -5.68 -28.37 3.27
C GLY A 238 -4.41 -28.61 2.45
N SER A 239 -3.28 -28.77 3.14
CA SER A 239 -2.20 -29.56 2.57
C SER A 239 -2.80 -30.94 2.35
N GLN A 240 -3.19 -31.30 1.13
CA GLN A 240 -3.36 -32.70 0.78
C GLN A 240 -1.96 -33.29 0.83
N GLY A 241 -1.50 -33.57 2.06
CA GLY A 241 -0.30 -34.32 2.31
C GLY A 241 -0.52 -35.67 1.70
N ASP A 242 0.26 -35.95 0.67
CA ASP A 242 0.52 -37.27 0.14
C ASP A 242 0.79 -38.24 1.29
N SER A 243 -0.27 -38.90 1.72
CA SER A 243 -0.21 -40.05 2.60
C SER A 243 -0.17 -41.27 1.69
N SER A 244 0.96 -41.47 0.98
CA SER A 244 1.38 -42.75 0.38
C SER A 244 2.70 -42.57 -0.36
N GLY A 245 3.80 -42.78 0.36
CA GLY A 245 5.04 -43.25 -0.26
C GLY A 245 4.81 -44.66 -0.81
N ALA A 246 4.22 -44.74 -2.00
CA ALA A 246 4.30 -45.90 -2.87
C ALA A 246 4.38 -45.36 -4.30
N ALA A 247 5.55 -45.55 -4.89
CA ALA A 247 5.85 -45.19 -6.26
C ALA A 247 4.72 -45.65 -7.20
N SER A 248 3.97 -44.70 -7.75
CA SER A 248 3.13 -44.96 -8.91
C SER A 248 3.18 -43.75 -9.83
N SER A 249 4.08 -43.87 -10.80
CA SER A 249 4.16 -43.08 -12.01
C SER A 249 2.76 -42.78 -12.55
N TYR A 250 2.33 -41.52 -12.49
CA TYR A 250 1.09 -41.07 -13.10
C TYR A 250 1.19 -41.25 -14.62
N LYS A 251 0.72 -42.40 -15.13
CA LYS A 251 0.39 -42.57 -16.54
C LYS A 251 -0.88 -41.75 -16.80
N LEU A 252 -0.71 -40.60 -17.46
CA LEU A 252 -1.81 -39.85 -18.05
C LEU A 252 -2.57 -40.74 -19.05
N PRO A 253 -3.92 -40.85 -18.97
CA PRO A 253 -4.71 -41.45 -20.03
C PRO A 253 -4.76 -40.44 -21.19
N MET A 254 -3.99 -40.71 -22.24
CA MET A 254 -4.13 -40.02 -23.52
C MET A 254 -5.53 -40.29 -24.08
N TYR A 255 -6.29 -39.21 -24.26
CA TYR A 255 -7.53 -39.20 -25.02
C TYR A 255 -7.22 -39.45 -26.50
N GLY A 256 -7.94 -40.40 -27.10
CA GLY A 256 -7.63 -41.00 -28.37
C GLY A 256 -7.76 -40.08 -29.59
N ASN A 257 -7.17 -40.53 -30.69
CA ASN A 257 -7.61 -40.11 -32.01
C ASN A 257 -7.73 -41.29 -32.97
N HIS A 258 -8.93 -41.43 -33.50
CA HIS A 258 -9.32 -42.31 -34.58
C HIS A 258 -8.75 -41.73 -35.88
N SER A 259 -7.98 -42.48 -36.66
CA SER A 259 -8.00 -42.48 -38.14
C SER A 259 -6.77 -43.21 -38.69
N GLY A 260 -6.99 -44.08 -39.68
CA GLY A 260 -5.88 -44.60 -40.48
C GLY A 260 -6.10 -46.00 -41.05
N ARG A 261 -6.95 -46.07 -42.09
CA ARG A 261 -7.03 -47.12 -43.10
C ARG A 261 -5.71 -47.88 -43.32
N ARG A 262 -5.77 -49.22 -43.37
CA ARG A 262 -4.82 -50.01 -44.18
C ARG A 262 -5.57 -50.85 -45.21
N TYR A 263 -5.40 -50.42 -46.46
CA TYR A 263 -5.51 -51.23 -47.67
C TYR A 263 -4.63 -52.47 -47.56
N GLY A 264 -5.04 -53.55 -48.21
CA GLY A 264 -4.35 -54.84 -48.18
C GLY A 264 -3.13 -54.96 -49.08
N ASN A 265 -2.84 -56.24 -49.33
CA ASN A 265 -2.00 -56.85 -50.37
C ASN A 265 -0.60 -57.31 -49.93
N GLY A 266 -0.32 -58.59 -50.23
CA GLY A 266 0.96 -59.28 -50.07
C GLY A 266 0.83 -60.53 -49.22
#